data_AF-A0A3B9B9S1-F1
#
_entry.id   AF-A0A3B9B9S1-F1
#
_cell.length_a   1.000
_cell.length_b   1.000
_cell.length_c   1.000
_cell.angle_alpha   90.00
_cell.angle_beta   90.00
_cell.angle_gamma   90.00
#
_symmetry.space_group_name_H-M   'P 1'
#
loop_
_entity.id
_entity.type
_entity.pdbx_description
1 polymer ?
#
loop_
_entity_poly.entity_id
_entity_poly.type
_entity_poly.pdbx_seq_one_letter_code
_entity_poly.pdbx_strand_id
1 'polypeptide(L)'
;MKSISFLFPIIFLFPLLGFSESLKPAEDRRKVEFFEKLYGTKIMGVKPIEEYQDPDTFYSEIAKQVGIPEIVYEAIETKFGWKNDDENFLMLMIKGGGNNDAWGVMVTRVPNSIKGFQEEIMSTKSEAEKKEIRSKMLDVLKDMEMKMVVIGHDGKVSFPEKK
;
A
#
# COMPACT_ATOMS: atom_id res chain seq x y z
N MET A 1 -6.89 -49.71 -14.37
CA MET A 1 -5.56 -49.19 -14.72
C MET A 1 -5.66 -48.36 -15.99
N LYS A 2 -5.41 -47.05 -15.88
CA LYS A 2 -4.68 -46.17 -16.83
C LYS A 2 -5.00 -44.72 -16.41
N SER A 3 -4.21 -44.25 -15.45
CA SER A 3 -4.11 -42.84 -15.08
C SER A 3 -3.52 -42.06 -16.25
N ILE A 4 -4.28 -41.12 -16.79
CA ILE A 4 -3.75 -40.13 -17.73
C ILE A 4 -3.31 -38.94 -16.88
N SER A 5 -2.01 -38.88 -16.60
CA SER A 5 -1.37 -37.74 -15.97
C SER A 5 -1.37 -36.57 -16.95
N PHE A 6 -2.29 -35.62 -16.76
CA PHE A 6 -2.13 -34.30 -17.36
C PHE A 6 -1.09 -33.53 -16.54
N LEU A 7 0.14 -33.53 -17.05
CA LEU A 7 1.18 -32.61 -16.61
C LEU A 7 0.74 -31.19 -16.97
N PHE A 8 0.45 -30.39 -15.95
CA PHE A 8 0.40 -28.94 -16.04
C PHE A 8 1.75 -28.40 -16.55
N PRO A 9 1.78 -27.51 -17.55
CA PRO A 9 2.76 -26.44 -17.53
C PRO A 9 2.19 -25.33 -16.64
N ILE A 10 2.57 -25.33 -15.37
CA ILE A 10 2.45 -24.14 -14.53
C ILE A 10 3.43 -23.13 -15.12
N ILE A 11 2.96 -22.33 -16.07
CA ILE A 11 3.67 -21.14 -16.53
C ILE A 11 3.49 -20.11 -15.41
N PHE A 12 4.33 -20.21 -14.38
CA PHE A 12 4.63 -19.10 -13.49
C PHE A 12 5.39 -18.06 -14.31
N LEU A 13 4.65 -17.23 -15.06
CA LEU A 13 5.13 -15.92 -15.50
C LEU A 13 5.11 -14.98 -14.29
N PHE A 14 5.96 -15.25 -13.30
CA PHE A 14 6.49 -14.14 -12.52
C PHE A 14 7.48 -13.45 -13.45
N PRO A 15 7.30 -12.16 -13.78
CA PRO A 15 8.44 -11.42 -14.31
C PRO A 15 9.49 -11.49 -13.20
N LEU A 16 10.59 -12.21 -13.48
CA LEU A 16 11.84 -12.01 -12.80
C LEU A 16 12.03 -10.50 -12.76
N LEU A 17 11.89 -9.91 -11.58
CA LEU A 17 12.30 -8.54 -11.31
C LEU A 17 13.75 -8.45 -11.78
N GLY A 18 13.94 -7.94 -12.99
CA GLY A 18 15.24 -7.67 -13.56
C GLY A 18 15.79 -6.50 -12.78
N PHE A 19 16.42 -6.80 -11.64
CA PHE A 19 17.04 -5.78 -10.82
C PHE A 19 18.14 -5.11 -11.63
N SER A 20 17.86 -3.86 -12.03
CA SER A 20 18.79 -3.00 -12.74
C SER A 20 20.05 -2.76 -11.90
N GLU A 21 21.16 -2.61 -12.62
CA GLU A 21 22.47 -2.10 -12.25
C GLU A 21 22.45 -1.13 -11.05
N SER A 22 23.41 -1.27 -10.13
CA SER A 22 23.49 -0.49 -8.88
C SER A 22 23.25 1.00 -9.13
N LEU A 23 22.15 1.54 -8.59
CA LEU A 23 21.77 2.94 -8.76
C LEU A 23 22.89 3.86 -8.23
N LYS A 24 23.31 4.83 -9.05
CA LYS A 24 24.23 5.86 -8.60
C LYS A 24 23.49 6.75 -7.58
N PRO A 25 24.10 7.12 -6.44
CA PRO A 25 23.47 7.95 -5.40
C PRO A 25 22.96 9.34 -5.86
N ALA A 26 23.29 9.76 -7.08
CA ALA A 26 23.03 11.10 -7.63
C ALA A 26 21.84 11.18 -8.60
N GLU A 27 21.08 10.10 -8.79
CA GLU A 27 19.90 10.16 -9.67
C GLU A 27 18.70 10.81 -8.97
N ASP A 28 18.02 11.70 -9.69
CA ASP A 28 16.94 12.54 -9.16
C ASP A 28 15.65 11.73 -8.96
N ARG A 29 15.31 11.44 -7.70
CA ARG A 29 14.15 10.62 -7.30
C ARG A 29 12.83 11.34 -7.41
N ARG A 30 12.85 12.61 -7.81
CA ARG A 30 11.66 13.40 -8.13
C ARG A 30 11.18 13.18 -9.56
N LYS A 31 11.87 12.32 -10.31
CA LYS A 31 11.63 12.04 -11.72
C LYS A 31 11.09 10.63 -11.91
N VAL A 32 10.13 10.51 -12.81
CA VAL A 32 9.53 9.21 -13.17
C VAL A 32 10.60 8.28 -13.76
N GLU A 33 11.52 8.84 -14.56
CA GLU A 33 12.60 8.12 -15.24
C GLU A 33 13.51 7.34 -14.28
N PHE A 34 13.71 7.85 -13.06
CA PHE A 34 14.46 7.13 -12.03
C PHE A 34 13.78 5.79 -11.70
N PHE A 35 12.46 5.82 -11.47
CA PHE A 35 11.69 4.63 -11.14
C PHE A 35 11.52 3.70 -12.34
N GLU A 36 11.38 4.24 -13.55
CA GLU A 36 11.35 3.42 -14.77
C GLU A 36 12.65 2.62 -14.95
N LYS A 37 13.80 3.26 -14.68
CA LYS A 37 15.10 2.61 -14.71
C LYS A 37 15.23 1.56 -13.60
N LEU A 38 14.86 1.92 -12.37
CA LEU A 38 14.94 1.01 -11.22
C LEU A 38 14.11 -0.26 -11.42
N TYR A 39 12.86 -0.12 -11.90
CA TYR A 39 11.91 -1.22 -12.02
C TYR A 39 11.83 -1.83 -13.43
N GLY A 40 12.57 -1.29 -14.40
CA GLY A 40 12.51 -1.74 -15.79
C GLY A 40 11.11 -1.65 -16.41
N THR A 41 10.26 -0.76 -15.90
CA THR A 41 8.83 -0.68 -16.22
C THR A 41 8.49 0.73 -16.69
N LYS A 42 7.74 0.86 -17.78
CA LYS A 42 7.25 2.16 -18.26
C LYS A 42 6.12 2.65 -17.36
N ILE A 43 6.22 3.87 -16.87
CA ILE A 43 5.21 4.51 -16.03
C ILE A 43 4.42 5.49 -16.90
N MET A 44 3.08 5.38 -16.85
CA MET A 44 2.18 6.11 -17.74
C MET A 44 1.28 7.06 -16.95
N GLY A 45 1.07 8.27 -17.47
CA GLY A 45 0.08 9.21 -16.94
C GLY A 45 0.45 9.89 -15.61
N VAL A 46 1.64 9.66 -15.08
CA VAL A 46 2.18 10.37 -13.91
C VAL A 46 2.77 11.70 -14.38
N LYS A 47 2.32 12.80 -13.77
CA LYS A 47 2.83 14.15 -14.07
C LYS A 47 4.19 14.37 -13.39
N PRO A 48 4.94 15.42 -13.76
CA PRO A 48 6.06 15.89 -12.95
C PRO A 48 5.63 16.19 -11.50
N ILE A 49 6.53 15.94 -10.53
CA ILE A 49 6.20 16.09 -9.10
C ILE A 49 5.76 17.53 -8.77
N GLU A 50 6.26 18.54 -9.48
CA GLU A 50 5.94 19.95 -9.30
C GLU A 50 4.47 20.28 -9.61
N GLU A 51 3.78 19.42 -10.37
CA GLU A 51 2.37 19.59 -10.71
C GLU A 51 1.41 19.02 -9.66
N TYR A 52 1.92 18.32 -8.64
CA TYR A 52 1.12 17.81 -7.53
C TYR A 52 1.13 18.79 -6.35
N GLN A 53 -0.04 19.03 -5.77
CA GLN A 53 -0.16 19.79 -4.52
C GLN A 53 0.45 19.02 -3.33
N ASP A 54 0.32 17.69 -3.35
CA ASP A 54 0.89 16.78 -2.36
C ASP A 54 1.93 15.87 -3.04
N PRO A 55 3.23 16.01 -2.72
CA PRO A 55 4.28 15.14 -3.24
C PRO A 55 4.04 13.66 -2.99
N ASP A 56 3.35 13.27 -1.91
CA ASP A 56 3.03 11.87 -1.62
C ASP A 56 2.11 11.27 -2.71
N THR A 57 1.33 12.09 -3.41
CA THR A 57 0.47 11.64 -4.52
C THR A 57 1.31 11.19 -5.70
N PHE A 58 2.34 11.94 -6.08
CA PHE A 58 3.29 11.57 -7.14
C PHE A 58 3.89 10.18 -6.88
N TYR A 59 4.41 9.97 -5.67
CA TYR A 59 5.00 8.69 -5.29
C TYR A 59 3.96 7.57 -5.20
N SER A 60 2.75 7.86 -4.72
CA SER A 60 1.65 6.89 -4.65
C SER A 60 1.22 6.40 -6.03
N GLU A 61 1.18 7.28 -7.03
CA GLU A 61 0.84 6.90 -8.41
C GLU A 61 1.91 6.01 -9.05
N ILE A 62 3.18 6.31 -8.80
CA ILE A 62 4.31 5.47 -9.24
C ILE A 62 4.25 4.11 -8.54
N ALA A 63 4.11 4.10 -7.21
CA ALA A 63 4.08 2.90 -6.39
C ALA A 63 3.02 1.89 -6.85
N LYS A 64 1.83 2.39 -7.24
CA LYS A 64 0.75 1.58 -7.80
C LYS A 64 1.14 0.89 -9.12
N GLN A 65 1.89 1.57 -9.99
CA GLN A 65 2.29 1.00 -11.28
C GLN A 65 3.46 0.02 -11.17
N VAL A 66 4.32 0.19 -10.17
CA VAL A 66 5.49 -0.68 -9.94
C VAL A 66 5.22 -1.81 -8.92
N GLY A 67 3.95 -2.01 -8.52
CA GLY A 67 3.52 -3.17 -7.73
C GLY A 67 3.82 -3.11 -6.22
N ILE A 68 4.05 -1.92 -5.66
CA ILE A 68 4.33 -1.76 -4.23
C ILE A 68 3.14 -2.20 -3.35
N PRO A 69 1.87 -1.85 -3.65
CA PRO A 69 0.73 -2.29 -2.85
C PRO A 69 0.65 -3.80 -2.66
N GLU A 70 0.89 -4.58 -3.72
CA GLU A 70 0.83 -6.03 -3.71
C GLU A 70 1.90 -6.63 -2.80
N ILE A 71 3.13 -6.12 -2.89
CA ILE A 71 4.24 -6.51 -2.00
C ILE A 71 3.87 -6.22 -0.53
N VAL A 72 3.24 -5.06 -0.27
CA VAL A 72 2.82 -4.67 1.09
C VAL A 72 1.74 -5.61 1.62
N TYR A 73 0.72 -5.93 0.80
CA TYR A 73 -0.36 -6.83 1.22
C TYR A 73 0.18 -8.22 1.56
N GLU A 74 1.02 -8.81 0.71
CA GLU A 74 1.63 -10.12 0.96
C GLU A 74 2.47 -10.12 2.25
N ALA A 75 3.27 -9.08 2.45
CA ALA A 75 4.14 -8.98 3.62
C ALA A 75 3.35 -8.82 4.93
N ILE A 76 2.29 -8.02 4.92
CA ILE A 76 1.42 -7.81 6.08
C ILE A 76 0.60 -9.06 6.41
N GLU A 77 0.05 -9.74 5.40
CA GLU A 77 -0.66 -10.99 5.59
C GLU A 77 0.27 -12.06 6.17
N THR A 78 1.47 -12.21 5.60
CA THR A 78 2.45 -13.20 6.07
C THR A 78 2.88 -12.94 7.51
N LYS A 79 3.13 -11.68 7.89
CA LYS A 79 3.69 -11.35 9.20
C LYS A 79 2.65 -11.22 10.31
N PHE A 80 1.48 -10.66 10.01
CA PHE A 80 0.46 -10.33 11.02
C PHE A 80 -0.88 -11.01 10.76
N GLY A 81 -1.05 -11.73 9.65
CA GLY A 81 -2.31 -12.34 9.27
C GLY A 81 -3.38 -11.34 8.85
N TRP A 82 -3.02 -10.07 8.59
CA TRP A 82 -4.01 -9.08 8.19
C TRP A 82 -4.29 -9.15 6.69
N LYS A 83 -5.56 -9.03 6.33
CA LYS A 83 -6.03 -9.00 4.94
C LYS A 83 -7.31 -8.17 4.85
N ASN A 84 -7.73 -7.89 3.62
CA ASN A 84 -9.09 -7.40 3.38
C ASN A 84 -10.05 -8.60 3.52
N ASP A 85 -11.04 -8.47 4.39
CA ASP A 85 -12.08 -9.48 4.64
C ASP A 85 -13.41 -8.80 5.03
N ASP A 86 -14.37 -9.58 5.51
CA ASP A 86 -15.69 -9.08 5.91
C ASP A 86 -15.61 -8.20 7.16
N GLU A 87 -14.62 -8.41 8.02
CA GLU A 87 -14.47 -7.68 9.28
C GLU A 87 -13.63 -6.41 9.11
N ASN A 88 -12.62 -6.43 8.23
CA ASN A 88 -11.60 -5.40 8.13
C ASN A 88 -11.22 -5.08 6.68
N PHE A 89 -10.75 -3.86 6.47
CA PHE A 89 -10.05 -3.47 5.26
C PHE A 89 -8.71 -2.81 5.59
N LEU A 90 -7.79 -2.87 4.65
CA LEU A 90 -6.44 -2.33 4.78
C LEU A 90 -6.32 -1.04 3.99
N MET A 91 -6.00 0.05 4.68
CA MET A 91 -5.64 1.32 4.07
C MET A 91 -4.12 1.42 3.94
N LEU A 92 -3.65 1.76 2.75
CA LEU A 92 -2.23 2.01 2.47
C LEU A 92 -2.00 3.51 2.31
N MET A 93 -1.11 4.07 3.13
CA MET A 93 -0.58 5.41 2.95
C MET A 93 0.89 5.31 2.56
N ILE A 94 1.17 5.60 1.30
CA ILE A 94 2.51 5.50 0.72
C ILE A 94 3.21 6.83 0.92
N LYS A 95 4.26 6.81 1.72
CA LYS A 95 5.17 7.92 1.98
C LYS A 95 6.41 7.71 1.13
N GLY A 96 6.54 8.56 0.12
CA GLY A 96 7.43 8.32 -1.01
C GLY A 96 8.92 8.42 -0.72
N GLY A 97 9.69 7.71 -1.55
CA GLY A 97 11.15 7.54 -1.58
C GLY A 97 11.96 8.78 -1.98
N GLY A 98 11.64 9.94 -1.42
CA GLY A 98 12.28 11.21 -1.77
C GLY A 98 13.79 11.24 -1.53
N ASN A 99 14.24 10.88 -0.32
CA ASN A 99 15.67 10.86 0.06
C ASN A 99 16.16 9.50 0.58
N ASN A 100 15.27 8.50 0.66
CA ASN A 100 15.58 7.18 1.19
C ASN A 100 15.55 6.15 0.05
N ASP A 101 16.42 5.13 0.12
CA ASP A 101 16.48 4.04 -0.87
C ASP A 101 15.34 3.02 -0.67
N ALA A 102 14.17 3.50 -0.25
CA ALA A 102 13.05 2.66 0.16
C ALA A 102 11.71 3.40 0.09
N TRP A 103 10.66 2.61 -0.06
CA TRP A 103 9.27 3.01 0.13
C TRP A 103 8.89 2.88 1.60
N GLY A 104 8.33 3.94 2.19
CA GLY A 104 7.65 3.85 3.48
C GLY A 104 6.16 3.69 3.25
N VAL A 105 5.55 2.62 3.76
CA VAL A 105 4.10 2.41 3.64
C VAL A 105 3.53 2.22 5.03
N MET A 106 2.61 3.11 5.41
CA MET A 106 1.79 2.92 6.60
C MET A 106 0.58 2.10 6.20
N VAL A 107 0.42 0.95 6.86
CA VAL A 107 -0.72 0.06 6.69
C VAL A 107 -1.59 0.18 7.91
N THR A 108 -2.84 0.54 7.68
CA THR A 108 -3.84 0.66 8.74
C THR A 108 -4.91 -0.40 8.54
N ARG A 109 -5.08 -1.28 9.52
CA ARG A 109 -6.21 -2.21 9.58
C ARG A 109 -7.40 -1.47 10.17
N VAL A 110 -8.46 -1.38 9.39
CA VAL A 110 -9.66 -0.62 9.72
C VAL A 110 -10.86 -1.55 9.78
N PRO A 111 -11.62 -1.58 10.89
CA PRO A 111 -12.86 -2.33 10.96
C PRO A 111 -13.87 -1.84 9.91
N ASN A 112 -14.51 -2.76 9.17
CA ASN A 112 -15.55 -2.44 8.18
C ASN A 112 -16.78 -1.79 8.80
N SER A 113 -17.03 -2.01 10.10
CA SER A 113 -18.11 -1.37 10.86
C SER A 113 -18.04 0.16 10.79
N ILE A 114 -16.88 0.76 10.49
CA ILE A 114 -16.74 2.21 10.35
C ILE A 114 -17.56 2.80 9.20
N LYS A 115 -17.81 2.03 8.12
CA LYS A 115 -18.38 2.53 6.87
C LYS A 115 -19.83 3.03 7.02
N GLY A 116 -20.58 2.49 7.99
CA GLY A 116 -21.98 2.88 8.23
C GLY A 116 -22.16 4.16 9.06
N PHE A 117 -21.17 4.54 9.87
CA PHE A 117 -21.32 5.66 10.79
C PHE A 117 -21.49 7.00 10.08
N GLN A 118 -20.85 7.21 8.93
CA GLN A 118 -20.95 8.49 8.23
C GLN A 118 -22.37 8.72 7.69
N GLU A 119 -22.98 7.68 7.11
CA GLU A 119 -24.36 7.74 6.63
C GLU A 119 -25.34 7.95 7.80
N GLU A 120 -25.16 7.21 8.90
CA GLU A 120 -25.99 7.32 10.10
C GLU A 120 -25.93 8.74 10.71
N ILE A 121 -24.74 9.35 10.77
CA ILE A 121 -24.57 10.73 11.25
C ILE A 121 -25.29 11.73 10.33
N MET A 122 -25.23 11.52 9.01
CA MET A 122 -25.86 12.42 8.03
C MET A 122 -27.39 12.30 8.03
N SER A 123 -27.94 11.10 8.23
CA SER A 123 -29.38 10.87 8.27
C SER A 123 -30.02 11.26 9.61
N THR A 124 -29.24 11.30 10.68
CA THR A 124 -29.73 11.66 12.02
C THR A 124 -30.01 13.16 12.12
N LYS A 125 -31.18 13.54 12.65
CA LYS A 125 -31.57 14.96 12.81
C LYS A 125 -31.11 15.55 14.15
N SER A 126 -31.13 14.74 15.21
CA SER A 126 -30.82 15.18 16.56
C SER A 126 -29.31 15.30 16.79
N GLU A 127 -28.85 16.45 17.28
CA GLU A 127 -27.43 16.63 17.64
C GLU A 127 -27.00 15.77 18.83
N ALA A 128 -27.93 15.45 19.74
CA ALA A 128 -27.64 14.57 20.87
C ALA A 128 -27.36 13.13 20.39
N GLU A 129 -28.17 12.63 19.45
CA GLU A 129 -27.98 11.31 18.85
C GLU A 129 -26.72 11.26 17.98
N LYS A 130 -26.45 12.30 17.18
CA LYS A 130 -25.18 12.41 16.43
C LYS A 130 -23.97 12.33 17.34
N LYS A 131 -24.03 12.95 18.53
CA LYS A 131 -22.93 12.88 19.51
C LYS A 131 -22.73 11.46 20.02
N GLU A 132 -23.80 10.70 20.26
CA GLU A 132 -23.73 9.30 20.64
C GLU A 132 -23.15 8.43 19.52
N ILE A 133 -23.61 8.61 18.28
CA ILE A 133 -23.10 7.87 17.11
C ILE A 133 -21.60 8.15 16.91
N ARG A 134 -21.16 9.41 17.05
CA ARG A 134 -19.73 9.77 17.03
C ARG A 134 -18.95 9.09 18.16
N SER A 135 -19.53 8.94 19.35
CA SER A 135 -18.89 8.21 20.45
C SER A 135 -18.69 6.73 20.11
N LYS A 136 -19.71 6.08 19.53
CA LYS A 136 -19.63 4.68 19.07
C LYS A 136 -18.59 4.52 17.96
N MET A 137 -18.54 5.47 17.02
CA MET A 137 -17.51 5.51 15.97
C MET A 137 -16.11 5.64 16.57
N LEU A 138 -15.93 6.48 17.59
CA LEU A 138 -14.66 6.62 18.31
C LEU A 138 -14.24 5.32 19.01
N ASP A 139 -15.20 4.55 19.53
CA ASP A 139 -14.90 3.26 20.13
C ASP A 139 -14.39 2.25 19.08
N VAL A 140 -15.01 2.19 17.90
CA VAL A 140 -14.54 1.36 16.77
C VAL A 140 -13.15 1.80 16.28
N LEU A 141 -12.89 3.10 16.25
CA LEU A 141 -11.58 3.64 15.84
C LEU A 141 -10.44 3.22 16.78
N LYS A 142 -10.72 2.82 18.04
CA LYS A 142 -9.70 2.31 18.97
C LYS A 142 -9.16 0.94 18.56
N ASP A 143 -9.94 0.18 17.80
CA ASP A 143 -9.54 -1.14 17.30
C ASP A 143 -8.67 -1.04 16.03
N MET A 144 -8.42 0.17 15.52
CA MET A 144 -7.51 0.36 14.40
C MET A 144 -6.07 0.08 14.80
N GLU A 145 -5.44 -0.79 14.04
CA GLU A 145 -4.02 -1.08 14.19
C GLU A 145 -3.23 -0.50 13.01
N MET A 146 -2.04 0.03 13.30
CA MET A 146 -1.14 0.60 12.30
C MET A 146 0.22 -0.08 12.35
N LYS A 147 0.76 -0.43 11.17
CA LYS A 147 2.13 -0.92 11.00
C LYS A 147 2.83 -0.14 9.90
N MET A 148 4.11 0.15 10.11
CA MET A 148 4.98 0.63 9.05
C MET A 148 5.61 -0.56 8.35
N VAL A 149 5.60 -0.51 7.03
CA VAL A 149 6.32 -1.42 6.13
C VAL A 149 7.32 -0.58 5.37
N VAL A 150 8.57 -1.03 5.32
CA VAL A 150 9.64 -0.39 4.57
C VAL A 150 10.13 -1.36 3.51
N ILE A 151 10.07 -0.95 2.25
CA ILE A 151 10.48 -1.77 1.10
C ILE A 151 11.68 -1.09 0.45
N GLY A 152 12.86 -1.67 0.60
CA GLY A 152 14.05 -1.21 -0.10
C GLY A 152 13.87 -1.29 -1.61
N HIS A 153 14.58 -0.43 -2.36
CA HIS A 153 14.65 -0.56 -3.82
C HIS A 153 15.29 -1.89 -4.27
N ASP A 154 16.01 -2.59 -3.37
CA ASP A 154 16.49 -3.96 -3.54
C ASP A 154 15.41 -5.04 -3.30
N GLY A 155 14.16 -4.63 -3.04
CA GLY A 155 13.03 -5.50 -2.76
C GLY A 155 12.96 -6.03 -1.33
N LYS A 156 13.92 -5.70 -0.45
CA LYS A 156 13.88 -6.18 0.93
C LYS A 156 12.77 -5.50 1.71
N VAL A 157 11.92 -6.32 2.34
CA VAL A 157 10.83 -5.84 3.19
C VAL A 157 11.24 -5.88 4.66
N SER A 158 10.96 -4.81 5.39
CA SER A 158 11.22 -4.71 6.83
C SER A 158 10.07 -4.00 7.55
N PHE A 159 10.00 -4.20 8.87
CA PHE A 159 8.97 -3.64 9.73
C PHE A 159 9.68 -2.93 10.89
N PRO A 160 9.89 -1.60 10.80
CA PRO A 160 10.58 -0.88 11.86
C PRO A 160 9.74 -0.89 13.14
N GLU A 161 10.40 -1.10 14.26
CA GLU A 161 9.80 -0.91 15.57
C GLU A 161 9.61 0.59 15.83
N LYS A 162 8.52 0.96 16.51
CA LYS A 162 8.39 2.32 17.05
C LYS A 162 9.46 2.50 18.11
N LYS A 163 10.38 3.44 17.90
CA LYS A 163 11.29 3.93 18.94
C LYS A 163 10.53 4.77 19.96
#